data_AF-A0A850KDX5-F1
#
_entry.id   AF-A0A850KDX5-F1
#
_cell.length_a   1.000
_cell.length_b   1.000
_cell.length_c   1.000
_cell.angle_alpha   90.00
_cell.angle_beta   90.00
_cell.angle_gamma   90.00
#
_symmetry.space_group_name_H-M   'P 1'
#
loop_
_entity.id
_entity.type
_entity.pdbx_description
1 polymer ?
#
loop_
_entity_poly.entity_id
_entity_poly.type
_entity_poly.pdbx_seq_one_letter_code
_entity_poly.pdbx_strand_id
1 'polypeptide(L)'
;MIRKITSTFTLLTSLSLGACVQNPDIYNWGNYEKTMLEYYKDPSQIDAFEAELLSLIDQAGTDKNRLPPGIYAEYGYLQMKKGATDTAIKFFELEKQTWPESKLLMETMIRAAGGQVKTSQEAKG
;
A
#
# COMPACT_ATOMS: atom_id res chain seq x y z
N MET A 1 52.55 -57.94 0.96
CA MET A 1 52.28 -56.68 0.24
C MET A 1 51.00 -56.07 0.79
N ILE A 2 51.10 -54.99 1.58
CA ILE A 2 49.97 -54.33 2.25
C ILE A 2 49.79 -52.97 1.59
N ARG A 3 48.66 -52.75 0.90
CA ARG A 3 48.33 -51.47 0.26
C ARG A 3 47.61 -50.59 1.27
N LYS A 4 48.22 -49.47 1.67
CA LYS A 4 47.60 -48.46 2.52
C LYS A 4 46.56 -47.69 1.70
N ILE A 5 45.29 -47.79 2.08
CA ILE A 5 44.20 -47.01 1.48
C ILE A 5 44.11 -45.70 2.28
N THR A 6 44.60 -44.62 1.70
CA THR A 6 44.63 -43.28 2.30
C THR A 6 43.21 -42.71 2.29
N SER A 7 42.58 -42.66 3.46
CA SER A 7 41.24 -42.09 3.66
C SER A 7 41.29 -40.57 3.52
N THR A 8 40.79 -40.05 2.41
CA THR A 8 40.55 -38.61 2.20
C THR A 8 39.08 -38.32 2.44
N PHE A 9 38.74 -38.07 3.69
CA PHE A 9 37.39 -37.66 4.10
C PHE A 9 37.21 -36.17 3.80
N THR A 10 36.82 -35.85 2.57
CA THR A 10 36.40 -34.48 2.20
C THR A 10 34.89 -34.41 2.35
N LEU A 11 34.40 -34.03 3.53
CA LEU A 11 32.97 -33.77 3.73
C LEU A 11 32.69 -32.28 3.55
N LEU A 12 32.28 -31.96 2.34
CA LEU A 12 31.79 -30.69 1.83
C LEU A 12 30.60 -30.19 2.67
N THR A 13 30.81 -29.14 3.46
CA THR A 13 29.74 -28.38 4.12
C THR A 13 29.92 -26.89 3.82
N SER A 14 29.49 -26.48 2.64
CA SER A 14 29.20 -25.08 2.36
C SER A 14 27.68 -24.91 2.45
N LEU A 15 27.23 -24.44 3.61
CA LEU A 15 25.85 -24.06 3.86
C LEU A 15 25.63 -22.69 3.19
N SER A 16 25.11 -22.71 1.97
CA SER A 16 24.78 -21.50 1.24
C SER A 16 23.60 -20.78 1.91
N LEU A 17 23.85 -19.79 2.77
CA LEU A 17 22.85 -18.80 3.15
C LEU A 17 22.60 -17.85 1.97
N GLY A 18 21.94 -18.35 0.93
CA GLY A 18 21.53 -17.58 -0.24
C GLY A 18 20.04 -17.31 -0.24
N ALA A 19 19.56 -16.42 0.65
CA ALA A 19 18.19 -15.92 0.58
C ALA A 19 18.12 -14.44 0.98
N CYS A 20 18.81 -13.61 0.20
CA CYS A 20 18.36 -12.24 -0.02
C CYS A 20 18.05 -12.12 -1.50
N VAL A 21 16.84 -12.54 -1.89
CA VAL A 21 16.29 -12.07 -3.15
C VAL A 21 15.96 -10.59 -2.91
N GLN A 22 16.81 -9.71 -3.44
CA GLN A 22 16.47 -8.30 -3.53
C GLN A 22 15.37 -8.25 -4.60
N ASN A 23 14.11 -8.27 -4.16
CA ASN A 23 13.00 -8.06 -5.07
C ASN A 23 13.20 -6.68 -5.70
N PRO A 24 13.27 -6.57 -7.04
CA PRO A 24 13.26 -5.25 -7.67
C PRO A 24 12.00 -4.52 -7.21
N ASP A 25 12.11 -3.23 -6.89
CA ASP A 25 10.98 -2.42 -6.46
C ASP A 25 9.89 -2.44 -7.54
N ILE A 26 8.90 -3.29 -7.34
CA ILE A 26 7.75 -3.45 -8.24
C ILE A 26 6.81 -2.24 -8.16
N TYR A 27 6.89 -1.48 -7.06
CA TYR A 27 6.05 -0.31 -6.79
C TYR A 27 6.87 0.96 -6.65
N ASN A 28 6.26 2.09 -7.03
CA ASN A 28 6.82 3.41 -6.78
C ASN A 28 6.18 4.02 -5.52
N TRP A 29 6.93 4.02 -4.41
CA TRP A 29 6.49 4.63 -3.16
C TRP A 29 6.73 6.14 -3.06
N GLY A 30 7.48 6.74 -3.99
CA GLY A 30 7.85 8.17 -3.95
C GLY A 30 8.28 8.63 -2.56
N ASN A 31 7.65 9.69 -2.03
CA ASN A 31 7.88 10.20 -0.68
C ASN A 31 6.77 9.80 0.31
N TYR A 32 5.99 8.76 0.01
CA TYR A 32 4.87 8.32 0.85
C TYR A 32 5.27 8.12 2.32
N GLU A 33 6.31 7.33 2.59
CA GLU A 33 6.73 7.01 3.96
C GLU A 33 7.12 8.28 4.71
N LYS A 34 7.90 9.15 4.08
CA LYS A 34 8.35 10.40 4.68
C LYS A 34 7.17 11.30 5.04
N THR A 35 6.29 11.58 4.08
CA THR A 35 5.16 12.49 4.27
C THR A 35 4.12 11.93 5.24
N MET A 36 3.90 10.61 5.25
CA MET A 36 3.09 9.94 6.26
C MET A 36 3.69 10.14 7.65
N LEU A 37 4.99 9.89 7.83
CA LEU A 37 5.65 10.03 9.13
C LEU A 37 5.63 11.47 9.63
N GLU A 38 5.76 12.44 8.72
CA GLU A 38 5.63 13.87 9.03
C GLU A 38 4.21 14.19 9.51
N TYR A 39 3.17 13.75 8.79
CA TYR A 39 1.77 13.88 9.22
C TYR A 39 1.46 13.17 10.54
N TYR A 40 2.04 11.99 10.78
CA TYR A 40 1.85 11.26 12.02
C TYR A 40 2.44 12.01 13.23
N LYS A 41 3.59 12.67 13.04
CA LYS A 41 4.23 13.48 14.08
C LYS A 41 3.53 14.82 14.28
N ASP A 42 3.05 15.41 13.20
CA ASP A 42 2.41 16.72 13.18
C ASP A 42 1.16 16.68 12.27
N PRO A 43 -0.04 16.58 12.86
CA PRO A 43 -1.29 16.53 12.09
C PRO A 43 -1.55 17.73 11.18
N SER A 44 -0.83 18.86 11.37
CA SER A 44 -0.94 20.02 10.46
C SER A 44 -0.35 19.74 9.07
N GLN A 45 0.47 18.69 8.91
CA GLN A 45 1.04 18.27 7.62
C GLN A 45 0.06 17.46 6.76
N ILE A 46 -1.22 17.37 7.13
CA ILE A 46 -2.22 16.57 6.41
C ILE A 46 -2.34 16.96 4.94
N ASP A 47 -2.27 18.26 4.60
CA ASP A 47 -2.38 18.73 3.23
C ASP A 47 -1.17 18.34 2.38
N ALA A 48 0.03 18.34 2.99
CA ALA A 48 1.25 17.88 2.32
C ALA A 48 1.20 16.37 2.06
N PHE A 49 0.70 15.59 3.03
CA PHE A 49 0.51 14.15 2.88
C PHE A 49 -0.52 13.81 1.79
N GLU A 50 -1.67 14.49 1.79
CA GLU A 50 -2.68 14.30 0.76
C GLU A 50 -2.16 14.68 -0.64
N ALA A 51 -1.37 15.75 -0.75
CA ALA A 51 -0.76 16.15 -2.01
C ALA A 51 0.24 15.11 -2.54
N GLU A 52 1.02 14.47 -1.66
CA GLU A 52 1.92 13.38 -2.05
C GLU A 52 1.15 12.15 -2.54
N LEU A 53 0.05 11.77 -1.86
CA LEU A 53 -0.81 10.67 -2.31
C LEU A 53 -1.38 10.94 -3.71
N LEU A 54 -1.85 12.16 -3.96
CA LEU A 54 -2.37 12.54 -5.28
C LEU A 54 -1.27 12.53 -6.34
N SER A 55 -0.07 13.02 -6.01
CA SER A 55 1.10 12.99 -6.88
C SER A 55 1.48 11.55 -7.29
N LEU A 56 1.47 10.61 -6.34
CA LEU A 56 1.71 9.18 -6.62
C LEU A 56 0.65 8.60 -7.56
N ILE A 57 -0.63 8.92 -7.31
CA ILE A 57 -1.75 8.50 -8.15
C ILE A 57 -1.59 9.02 -9.59
N ASP A 58 -1.24 10.29 -9.74
CA ASP A 58 -1.06 10.93 -11.05
C ASP A 58 0.16 10.36 -11.79
N GLN A 59 1.26 10.09 -11.07
CA GLN A 59 2.47 9.48 -11.64
C GLN A 59 2.24 8.04 -12.12
N ALA A 60 1.36 7.29 -11.45
CA ALA A 60 1.01 5.93 -11.88
C ALA A 60 0.27 5.95 -13.23
N GLY A 61 -0.49 7.01 -13.53
CA GLY A 61 -1.14 7.21 -14.82
C GLY A 61 -1.93 5.99 -15.28
N THR A 62 -1.57 5.44 -16.45
CA THR A 62 -2.19 4.21 -16.98
C THR A 62 -1.60 2.92 -16.43
N ASP A 63 -0.39 2.96 -15.87
CA ASP A 63 0.29 1.80 -15.31
C ASP A 63 -0.03 1.65 -13.81
N LYS A 64 -1.30 1.37 -13.56
CA LYS A 64 -1.86 1.26 -12.20
C LYS A 64 -1.18 0.16 -11.36
N ASN A 65 -0.53 -0.82 -12.00
CA ASN A 65 0.17 -1.91 -11.31
C ASN A 65 1.47 -1.45 -10.63
N ARG A 66 1.96 -0.23 -10.93
CA ARG A 66 3.13 0.36 -10.26
C ARG A 66 2.76 1.23 -9.05
N LEU A 67 1.49 1.59 -8.90
CA LEU A 67 1.03 2.30 -7.70
C LEU A 67 1.01 1.30 -6.54
N PRO A 68 1.63 1.58 -5.38
CA PRO A 68 1.58 0.64 -4.27
C PRO A 68 0.15 0.36 -3.79
N PRO A 69 -0.14 -0.87 -3.31
CA PRO A 69 -1.41 -1.17 -2.64
C PRO A 69 -1.63 -0.24 -1.45
N GLY A 70 -2.87 0.18 -1.27
CA GLY A 70 -3.29 1.06 -0.18
C GLY A 70 -3.25 2.55 -0.50
N ILE A 71 -2.53 3.02 -1.54
CA ILE A 71 -2.46 4.46 -1.84
C ILE A 71 -3.82 5.03 -2.22
N TYR A 72 -4.62 4.32 -3.04
CA TYR A 72 -5.98 4.77 -3.34
C TYR A 72 -6.88 4.72 -2.11
N ALA A 73 -6.75 3.67 -1.28
CA ALA A 73 -7.50 3.56 -0.03
C ALA A 73 -7.20 4.71 0.94
N GLU A 74 -5.94 5.06 1.13
CA GLU A 74 -5.52 6.13 2.04
C GLU A 74 -6.05 7.49 1.55
N TYR A 75 -5.90 7.78 0.26
CA TYR A 75 -6.47 9.01 -0.31
C TYR A 75 -8.00 9.04 -0.16
N GLY A 76 -8.68 7.94 -0.48
CA GLY A 76 -10.13 7.83 -0.31
C GLY A 76 -10.57 8.03 1.13
N TYR A 77 -9.80 7.53 2.10
CA TYR A 77 -10.05 7.73 3.52
C TYR A 77 -9.92 9.20 3.95
N LEU A 78 -8.90 9.92 3.44
CA LEU A 78 -8.77 11.35 3.69
C LEU A 78 -9.96 12.14 3.12
N GLN A 79 -10.41 11.81 1.91
CA GLN A 79 -11.60 12.43 1.31
C GLN A 79 -12.85 12.16 2.13
N MET A 80 -13.01 10.92 2.63
CA MET A 80 -14.13 10.56 3.50
C MET A 80 -14.15 11.39 4.78
N LYS A 81 -12.98 11.58 5.42
CA LYS A 81 -12.85 12.45 6.60
C LYS A 81 -13.21 13.91 6.31
N LYS A 82 -12.97 14.38 5.08
CA LYS A 82 -13.35 15.72 4.62
C LYS A 82 -14.82 15.84 4.21
N GLY A 83 -15.58 14.75 4.25
CA GLY A 83 -16.98 14.70 3.81
C GLY A 83 -17.16 14.63 2.29
N ALA A 84 -16.08 14.46 1.53
CA ALA A 84 -16.10 14.27 0.08
C ALA A 84 -16.42 12.80 -0.27
N THR A 85 -17.62 12.35 0.09
CA THR A 85 -18.02 10.94 -0.01
C THR A 85 -17.92 10.37 -1.42
N ASP A 86 -18.36 11.10 -2.44
CA ASP A 86 -18.32 10.60 -3.83
C ASP A 86 -16.88 10.35 -4.28
N THR A 87 -15.97 11.26 -3.90
CA THR A 87 -14.53 11.12 -4.16
C THR A 87 -13.96 9.94 -3.39
N ALA A 88 -14.31 9.78 -2.10
CA ALA A 88 -13.88 8.63 -1.31
C ALA A 88 -14.30 7.29 -1.95
N ILE A 89 -15.58 7.15 -2.32
CA ILE A 89 -16.11 5.94 -2.96
C ILE A 89 -15.39 5.65 -4.28
N LYS A 90 -15.15 6.68 -5.11
CA LYS A 90 -14.39 6.55 -6.36
C LYS A 90 -13.01 5.92 -6.11
N PHE A 91 -12.30 6.39 -5.09
CA PHE A 91 -10.95 5.90 -4.81
C PHE A 91 -10.95 4.51 -4.14
N PHE A 92 -11.92 4.19 -3.30
CA PHE A 92 -12.10 2.83 -2.79
C PHE A 92 -12.44 1.82 -3.90
N GLU A 93 -13.22 2.23 -4.90
CA GLU A 93 -13.48 1.41 -6.09
C GLU A 93 -12.22 1.18 -6.93
N LEU A 94 -11.37 2.20 -7.09
CA LEU A 94 -10.08 2.07 -7.77
C LEU A 94 -9.14 1.11 -7.03
N GLU A 95 -9.04 1.21 -5.70
CA GLU A 95 -8.26 0.27 -4.88
C GLU A 95 -8.78 -1.16 -5.07
N LYS A 96 -10.09 -1.38 -4.93
CA LYS A 96 -10.73 -2.70 -5.08
C LYS A 96 -10.47 -3.34 -6.45
N GLN A 97 -10.43 -2.53 -7.51
CA GLN A 97 -10.20 -2.99 -8.87
C GLN A 97 -8.71 -3.29 -9.13
N THR A 98 -7.82 -2.49 -8.55
CA THR A 98 -6.36 -2.63 -8.76
C THR A 98 -5.78 -3.73 -7.88
N TRP A 99 -6.27 -3.86 -6.64
CA TRP A 99 -5.77 -4.76 -5.59
C TRP A 99 -6.91 -5.66 -5.10
N PRO A 100 -7.15 -6.83 -5.72
CA PRO A 100 -8.27 -7.70 -5.37
C PRO A 100 -8.21 -8.21 -3.91
N GLU A 101 -7.02 -8.24 -3.30
CA GLU A 101 -6.80 -8.58 -1.89
C GLU A 101 -7.48 -7.56 -0.95
N SER A 102 -7.62 -6.30 -1.38
CA SER A 102 -8.27 -5.23 -0.61
C SER A 102 -9.80 -5.27 -0.65
N LYS A 103 -10.39 -6.11 -1.52
CA LYS A 103 -11.81 -6.06 -1.90
C LYS A 103 -12.77 -6.00 -0.71
N LEU A 104 -12.60 -6.89 0.25
CA LEU A 104 -13.50 -6.98 1.42
C LEU A 104 -13.46 -5.71 2.28
N LEU A 105 -12.26 -5.12 2.44
CA LEU A 105 -12.08 -3.87 3.15
C LEU A 105 -12.75 -2.73 2.39
N MET A 106 -12.48 -2.61 1.09
CA MET A 106 -13.03 -1.53 0.26
C MET A 106 -14.55 -1.57 0.15
N GLU A 107 -15.16 -2.75 0.03
CA GLU A 107 -16.61 -2.90 0.09
C GLU A 107 -17.20 -2.42 1.43
N THR A 108 -16.49 -2.64 2.53
CA THR A 108 -16.89 -2.16 3.86
C THR A 108 -16.77 -0.64 3.95
N MET A 109 -15.68 -0.07 3.45
CA MET A 109 -15.44 1.37 3.43
C MET A 109 -16.47 2.11 2.55
N ILE A 110 -16.82 1.55 1.39
CA ILE A 110 -17.85 2.11 0.49
C ILE A 110 -19.22 2.14 1.19
N ARG A 111 -19.61 1.05 1.87
CA ARG A 111 -20.86 1.02 2.65
C ARG A 111 -20.85 2.05 3.78
N ALA A 112 -19.75 2.18 4.50
CA ALA A 112 -19.61 3.16 5.57
C ALA A 112 -19.73 4.59 5.04
N ALA A 113 -19.04 4.91 3.94
CA ALA A 113 -19.08 6.22 3.30
C ALA A 113 -20.50 6.58 2.83
N GLY A 114 -21.22 5.65 2.21
CA GLY A 114 -22.62 5.83 1.80
C GLY A 114 -23.61 5.96 2.96
N GLY A 115 -23.31 5.37 4.12
CA GLY A 115 -24.09 5.54 5.35
C GLY A 115 -23.96 6.96 5.94
N GLN A 116 -22.75 7.54 5.93
CA GLN A 116 -22.50 8.89 6.48
C GLN A 116 -23.25 10.00 5.73
N VAL A 117 -23.50 9.84 4.43
CA VAL A 117 -24.32 10.78 3.64
C VAL A 117 -25.75 10.86 4.18
N LYS A 118 -26.35 9.72 4.55
CA LYS A 118 -27.73 9.66 5.04
C LYS A 118 -27.87 10.38 6.38
N THR A 119 -26.98 10.09 7.33
CA THR A 119 -26.99 10.72 8.66
C THR A 119 -26.72 12.23 8.59
N SER A 120 -25.83 12.68 7.70
CA SER A 120 -25.50 14.11 7.55
C SER A 120 -26.63 14.94 6.90
N GLN A 121 -27.51 14.30 6.13
CA GLN A 121 -28.68 14.94 5.53
C GLN A 121 -29.87 15.01 6.50
N GLU A 122 -30.04 13.98 7.34
CA GLU A 122 -31.07 13.96 8.40
C GLU A 122 -30.80 14.99 9.51
N ALA A 123 -29.54 15.31 9.81
CA ALA A 123 -29.17 16.30 10.83
C ALA A 123 -29.34 17.77 10.38
N LYS A 124 -29.72 18.02 9.11
CA LYS A 124 -29.89 19.37 8.54
C LYS A 124 -31.36 19.73 8.24
N GLY A 125 -32.30 18.84 8.53
CA GLY A 125 -33.76 19.05 8.40
C GLY A 125 -34.42 19.24 9.75
#